data_AF-A0A5B0DFR1-F1
#
_entry.id   AF-A0A5B0DFR1-F1
#
_cell.length_a   1.000
_cell.length_b   1.000
_cell.length_c   1.000
_cell.angle_alpha   90.00
_cell.angle_beta   90.00
_cell.angle_gamma   90.00
#
_symmetry.space_group_name_H-M   'P 1'
#
loop_
_entity.id
_entity.type
_entity.pdbx_description
1 polymer ?
#
loop_
_entity_poly.entity_id
_entity_poly.type
_entity_poly.pdbx_seq_one_letter_code
_entity_poly.pdbx_strand_id
1 'polypeptide(L)'
;MVEVVQKTIGDLFDTVSGKSKYSLKYITEHPGVYPVYSAKTTGDMTKGYIDTYDYDLECLQITSNGANAGTVLYRANQKFSVGADTRIYILNDEYIDKISVKFLYHMLKNHPEMQNFSWTNKASLYKLLDIAVDIPVKLDGHFDIKKQEEIVRKFELIEARKVELAEKIEAIKSVDVDIMLGETPKTTSIKVVDLFDLTVSTNSSKFTKTFVKENTGDIPVYGASSDDLPSYGYVKDNAVIIDKGGKREFPVRYFENCLTYNIDGLAGYIFYHEGRFSLSEKVRPLVIKEEYASKVNPLYLKQVLEPIFRSHVKGRKGKNGKNEYTKLNTSMIKNLEVVLPLTSSGEIDLEKQNQIVKNSQTILEMKNNIEKQGYQFIQSNLDFNSNGVPYIYIYITLAELFDLKRGFSKYTKKYCLDNKGKYPVYSANNSVPLGYRNDFDFDGCYATISVNGIAGKITIINNKFSLNADRMILIPKQEKINIDYIAYILEPLLRQQVKGRSGENGRNEYTKIERNIILDTKIPVPFNRFGKIDLEIQKDIVEKNYKIKNIKNILGEEVEKLLPIELKF
;
A
#
# COMPACT_ATOMS: atom_id res chain seq x y z
N MET A 1 29.90 -9.64 -16.18
CA MET A 1 28.69 -10.40 -15.84
C MET A 1 29.01 -11.21 -14.59
N VAL A 2 28.16 -11.20 -13.57
CA VAL A 2 28.32 -12.12 -12.43
C VAL A 2 27.84 -13.49 -12.93
N GLU A 3 28.72 -14.48 -12.95
CA GLU A 3 28.29 -15.86 -13.20
C GLU A 3 27.57 -16.37 -11.96
N VAL A 4 26.45 -17.05 -12.18
CA VAL A 4 25.62 -17.60 -11.12
C VAL A 4 25.30 -19.05 -11.42
N VAL A 5 25.21 -19.86 -10.38
CA VAL A 5 24.64 -21.21 -10.43
C VAL A 5 23.30 -21.20 -9.70
N GLN A 6 22.29 -21.82 -10.29
CA GLN A 6 20.99 -21.95 -9.67
C GLN A 6 20.95 -23.19 -8.77
N LYS A 7 20.47 -23.03 -7.54
CA LYS A 7 20.29 -24.12 -6.57
C LYS A 7 18.93 -24.02 -5.91
N THR A 8 18.25 -25.16 -5.75
CA THR A 8 16.96 -25.19 -5.06
C THR A 8 17.13 -25.19 -3.54
N ILE A 9 16.10 -24.81 -2.79
CA ILE A 9 16.12 -24.97 -1.32
C ILE A 9 16.34 -26.44 -0.96
N GLY A 10 15.77 -27.38 -1.73
CA GLY A 10 15.96 -28.81 -1.54
C GLY A 10 17.40 -29.28 -1.74
N ASP A 11 18.14 -28.66 -2.67
CA ASP A 11 19.57 -28.96 -2.85
C ASP A 11 20.42 -28.40 -1.71
N LEU A 12 20.05 -27.24 -1.18
CA LEU A 12 20.88 -26.46 -0.25
C LEU A 12 20.71 -26.84 1.21
N PHE A 13 19.52 -27.29 1.61
CA PHE A 13 19.15 -27.39 3.02
C PHE A 13 18.51 -28.72 3.41
N ASP A 14 18.96 -29.24 4.55
CA ASP A 14 18.25 -30.22 5.33
C ASP A 14 17.15 -29.54 6.15
N THR A 15 15.99 -30.18 6.24
CA THR A 15 14.82 -29.56 6.89
C THR A 15 14.34 -30.33 8.10
N VAL A 16 14.15 -29.62 9.21
CA VAL A 16 13.68 -30.21 10.47
C VAL A 16 12.40 -29.52 10.92
N SER A 17 11.36 -30.31 11.17
CA SER A 17 10.09 -29.81 11.70
C SER A 17 10.21 -29.48 13.19
N GLY A 18 9.59 -28.38 13.62
CA GLY A 18 9.51 -28.04 15.04
C GLY A 18 8.71 -29.07 15.85
N LYS A 19 8.90 -29.07 17.18
CA LYS A 19 8.33 -30.06 18.09
C LYS A 19 7.11 -29.51 18.82
N SER A 20 6.05 -30.31 18.94
CA SER A 20 4.80 -29.93 19.64
C SER A 20 4.96 -29.82 21.16
N LYS A 21 5.99 -30.46 21.74
CA LYS A 21 6.26 -30.44 23.19
C LYS A 21 6.41 -29.02 23.76
N TYR A 22 6.89 -28.07 22.95
CA TYR A 22 7.09 -26.67 23.35
C TYR A 22 5.79 -25.87 23.39
N SER A 23 4.85 -26.33 24.21
CA SER A 23 3.61 -25.62 24.55
C SER A 23 3.88 -24.46 25.51
N LEU A 24 2.93 -23.53 25.67
CA LEU A 24 3.05 -22.47 26.68
C LEU A 24 3.21 -23.05 28.09
N LYS A 25 2.48 -24.13 28.40
CA LYS A 25 2.60 -24.85 29.66
C LYS A 25 4.04 -25.35 29.90
N TYR A 26 4.63 -26.02 28.91
CA TYR A 26 6.00 -26.53 29.02
C TYR A 26 7.00 -25.39 29.29
N ILE A 27 6.87 -24.28 28.56
CA ILE A 27 7.74 -23.11 28.72
C ILE A 27 7.63 -22.54 30.14
N THR A 28 6.42 -22.47 30.70
CA THR A 28 6.20 -22.01 32.08
C THR A 28 6.80 -22.97 33.12
N GLU A 29 6.76 -24.29 32.86
CA GLU A 29 7.29 -25.32 33.77
C GLU A 29 8.81 -25.47 33.73
N HIS A 30 9.47 -25.01 32.66
CA HIS A 30 10.91 -25.17 32.44
C HIS A 30 11.58 -23.82 32.14
N PRO A 31 11.48 -22.81 33.02
CA PRO A 31 11.99 -21.47 32.73
C PRO A 31 13.51 -21.46 32.60
N GLY A 32 14.02 -20.76 31.59
CA GLY A 32 15.46 -20.57 31.43
C GLY A 32 15.81 -19.48 30.43
N VAL A 33 16.96 -19.60 29.78
CA VAL A 33 17.55 -18.56 28.93
C VAL A 33 17.53 -18.88 27.44
N TYR A 34 17.23 -20.13 27.05
CA TYR A 34 17.28 -20.54 25.66
C TYR A 34 15.96 -20.25 24.96
N PRO A 35 15.95 -19.49 23.85
CA PRO A 35 14.72 -19.12 23.18
C PRO A 35 14.03 -20.32 22.53
N VAL A 36 12.71 -20.34 22.63
CA VAL A 36 11.83 -21.20 21.85
C VAL A 36 11.21 -20.38 20.73
N TYR A 37 11.56 -20.67 19.48
CA TYR A 37 10.96 -20.02 18.33
C TYR A 37 9.65 -20.70 17.89
N SER A 38 8.75 -19.93 17.31
CA SER A 38 7.48 -20.42 16.75
C SER A 38 7.16 -19.68 15.45
N ALA A 39 5.95 -19.82 14.91
CA ALA A 39 5.48 -19.09 13.73
C ALA A 39 5.23 -17.58 13.97
N LYS A 40 5.63 -17.05 15.13
CA LYS A 40 5.49 -15.62 15.46
C LYS A 40 6.48 -14.79 14.64
N THR A 41 5.94 -13.84 13.87
CA THR A 41 6.74 -12.99 12.96
C THR A 41 6.84 -11.52 13.42
N THR A 42 6.36 -11.19 14.62
CA THR A 42 6.34 -9.81 15.16
C THR A 42 6.79 -9.78 16.62
N GLY A 43 7.28 -8.62 17.08
CA GLY A 43 7.80 -8.43 18.43
C GLY A 43 9.10 -9.18 18.68
N ASP A 44 9.28 -9.74 19.88
CA ASP A 44 10.46 -10.54 20.26
C ASP A 44 10.64 -11.83 19.41
N MET A 45 9.65 -12.21 18.59
CA MET A 45 9.66 -13.42 17.74
C MET A 45 9.94 -14.77 18.46
N THR A 46 10.13 -14.74 19.78
CA THR A 46 10.17 -15.88 20.68
C THR A 46 8.77 -16.22 21.16
N LYS A 47 8.55 -17.50 21.43
CA LYS A 47 7.38 -18.03 22.16
C LYS A 47 7.60 -17.94 23.67
N GLY A 48 8.86 -17.99 24.10
CA GLY A 48 9.34 -17.87 25.47
C GLY A 48 10.74 -18.47 25.58
N TYR A 49 11.21 -18.68 26.81
CA TYR A 49 12.56 -19.14 27.09
C TYR A 49 12.54 -20.35 28.01
N ILE A 50 13.44 -21.30 27.76
CA ILE A 50 13.54 -22.56 28.50
C ILE A 50 14.96 -22.86 28.97
N ASP A 51 15.08 -23.76 29.93
CA ASP A 51 16.34 -24.19 30.57
C ASP A 51 17.20 -25.14 29.72
N THR A 52 16.63 -25.70 28.64
CA THR A 52 17.26 -26.67 27.73
C THR A 52 17.16 -26.22 26.27
N TYR A 53 17.91 -26.85 25.36
CA TYR A 53 17.86 -26.54 23.93
C TYR A 53 17.97 -27.80 23.08
N ASP A 54 17.41 -27.76 21.88
CA ASP A 54 17.54 -28.84 20.90
C ASP A 54 18.68 -28.60 19.90
N TYR A 55 19.01 -27.34 19.62
CA TYR A 55 19.92 -26.94 18.53
C TYR A 55 20.93 -25.92 19.01
N ASP A 56 22.15 -25.97 18.47
CA ASP A 56 23.23 -25.00 18.65
C ASP A 56 23.93 -24.81 17.30
N LEU A 57 23.31 -24.02 16.43
CA LEU A 57 23.72 -23.89 15.02
C LEU A 57 23.21 -22.59 14.39
N GLU A 58 23.78 -22.24 13.23
CA GLU A 58 23.24 -21.21 12.33
C GLU A 58 22.27 -21.85 11.33
N CYS A 59 21.08 -21.27 11.13
CA CYS A 59 20.13 -21.77 10.15
C CYS A 59 19.16 -20.71 9.66
N LEU A 60 18.31 -21.08 8.70
CA LEU A 60 17.08 -20.36 8.40
C LEU A 60 15.90 -21.01 9.10
N GLN A 61 14.90 -20.21 9.43
CA GLN A 61 13.60 -20.67 9.87
C GLN A 61 12.55 -20.11 8.90
N ILE A 62 11.64 -20.95 8.43
CA ILE A 62 10.54 -20.52 7.55
C ILE A 62 9.21 -20.85 8.23
N THR A 63 8.29 -19.88 8.23
CA THR A 63 6.93 -20.08 8.75
C THR A 63 6.09 -20.83 7.72
N SER A 64 5.47 -21.95 8.13
CA SER A 64 4.73 -22.81 7.20
C SER A 64 3.24 -22.50 7.14
N ASN A 65 2.70 -21.87 8.18
CA ASN A 65 1.27 -21.59 8.34
C ASN A 65 1.04 -20.16 8.88
N GLY A 66 -0.15 -19.61 8.61
CA GLY A 66 -0.60 -18.31 9.11
C GLY A 66 -0.69 -17.22 8.04
N ALA A 67 -1.10 -16.01 8.45
CA ALA A 67 -1.23 -14.86 7.55
C ALA A 67 0.10 -14.46 6.91
N ASN A 68 1.20 -14.73 7.62
CA ASN A 68 2.58 -14.44 7.20
C ASN A 68 3.34 -15.73 6.90
N ALA A 69 2.67 -16.75 6.34
CA ALA A 69 3.34 -17.95 5.85
C ALA A 69 4.40 -17.58 4.80
N GLY A 70 5.51 -18.33 4.74
CA GLY A 70 6.64 -18.01 3.87
C GLY A 70 7.60 -16.97 4.43
N THR A 71 7.41 -16.51 5.67
CA THR A 71 8.37 -15.58 6.29
C THR A 71 9.68 -16.29 6.58
N VAL A 72 10.76 -15.80 5.96
CA VAL A 72 12.13 -16.28 6.19
C VAL A 72 12.74 -15.51 7.37
N LEU A 73 13.29 -16.23 8.33
CA LEU A 73 13.94 -15.71 9.51
C LEU A 73 15.37 -16.27 9.56
N TYR A 74 16.36 -15.39 9.67
CA TYR A 74 17.74 -15.79 9.89
C TYR A 74 17.97 -16.06 11.38
N ARG A 75 18.55 -17.22 11.71
CA ARG A 75 18.97 -17.58 13.05
C ARG A 75 20.49 -17.66 13.07
N ALA A 76 21.13 -16.64 13.63
CA ALA A 76 22.55 -16.67 13.91
C ALA A 76 22.89 -17.85 14.84
N ASN A 77 24.15 -18.29 14.76
CA ASN A 77 24.64 -19.42 15.56
C ASN A 77 24.37 -19.20 17.05
N GLN A 78 23.44 -19.96 17.61
CA GLN A 78 23.04 -19.89 19.01
C GLN A 78 22.31 -21.16 19.45
N LYS A 79 22.11 -21.29 20.76
CA LYS A 79 21.33 -22.36 21.38
C LYS A 79 19.84 -22.02 21.37
N PHE A 80 19.00 -22.86 20.79
CA PHE A 80 17.55 -22.63 20.72
C PHE A 80 16.72 -23.92 20.55
N SER A 81 15.40 -23.75 20.61
CA SER A 81 14.40 -24.78 20.33
C SER A 81 13.29 -24.24 19.43
N VAL A 82 12.53 -25.12 18.77
CA VAL A 82 11.54 -24.72 17.76
C VAL A 82 10.22 -25.46 17.95
N GLY A 83 9.11 -24.71 18.04
CA GLY A 83 7.74 -25.24 18.17
C GLY A 83 7.12 -25.71 16.85
N ALA A 84 6.04 -26.48 16.93
CA ALA A 84 5.46 -27.26 15.82
C ALA A 84 5.08 -26.49 14.52
N ASP A 85 4.74 -25.20 14.59
CA ASP A 85 4.17 -24.47 13.44
C ASP A 85 5.20 -23.85 12.48
N THR A 86 6.46 -24.28 12.58
CA THR A 86 7.57 -23.76 11.77
C THR A 86 8.63 -24.83 11.57
N ARG A 87 9.51 -24.63 10.58
CA ARG A 87 10.58 -25.56 10.24
C ARG A 87 11.89 -24.78 10.15
N ILE A 88 12.99 -25.45 10.51
CA ILE A 88 14.34 -24.95 10.30
C ILE A 88 14.96 -25.61 9.07
N TYR A 89 15.85 -24.87 8.43
CA TYR A 89 16.55 -25.19 7.20
C TYR A 89 18.04 -25.03 7.50
N ILE A 90 18.70 -26.17 7.66
CA ILE A 90 20.10 -26.29 8.06
C ILE A 90 20.91 -26.47 6.78
N LEU A 91 21.95 -25.66 6.59
CA LEU A 91 22.75 -25.72 5.36
C LEU A 91 23.46 -27.07 5.29
N ASN A 92 23.39 -27.73 4.12
CA ASN A 92 24.04 -29.02 3.94
C ASN A 92 25.56 -28.91 4.10
N ASP A 93 26.17 -29.95 4.67
CA ASP A 93 27.61 -30.00 4.98
C ASP A 93 28.49 -29.67 3.76
N GLU A 94 28.05 -30.05 2.56
CA GLU A 94 28.79 -29.78 1.32
C GLU A 94 28.97 -28.29 0.99
N TYR A 95 28.11 -27.42 1.52
CA TYR A 95 28.09 -25.98 1.28
C TYR A 95 28.62 -25.14 2.46
N ILE A 96 28.93 -25.78 3.59
CA ILE A 96 29.57 -25.11 4.73
C ILE A 96 30.86 -24.44 4.24
N ASP A 97 31.09 -23.21 4.71
CA ASP A 97 32.19 -22.31 4.31
C ASP A 97 32.24 -21.90 2.82
N LYS A 98 31.28 -22.36 2.00
CA LYS A 98 31.18 -22.04 0.57
C LYS A 98 29.98 -21.16 0.23
N ILE A 99 28.93 -21.24 1.05
CA ILE A 99 27.72 -20.43 0.88
C ILE A 99 27.31 -19.84 2.23
N SER A 100 27.17 -18.52 2.28
CA SER A 100 26.71 -17.83 3.48
C SER A 100 25.22 -18.05 3.72
N VAL A 101 24.85 -18.56 4.90
CA VAL A 101 23.44 -18.70 5.31
C VAL A 101 22.74 -17.34 5.30
N LYS A 102 23.47 -16.27 5.67
CA LYS A 102 22.96 -14.90 5.66
C LYS A 102 22.73 -14.37 4.25
N PHE A 103 23.56 -14.75 3.29
CA PHE A 103 23.30 -14.50 1.86
C PHE A 103 22.00 -15.19 1.43
N LEU A 104 21.85 -16.49 1.72
CA LEU A 104 20.63 -17.25 1.38
C LEU A 104 19.39 -16.67 2.05
N TYR A 105 19.49 -16.18 3.30
CA TYR A 105 18.43 -15.44 3.97
C TYR A 105 17.94 -14.26 3.12
N HIS A 106 18.85 -13.40 2.66
CA HIS A 106 18.45 -12.22 1.90
C HIS A 106 17.88 -12.57 0.52
N MET A 107 18.44 -13.60 -0.14
CA MET A 107 17.91 -14.08 -1.42
C MET A 107 16.48 -14.62 -1.26
N LEU A 108 16.24 -15.46 -0.25
CA LEU A 108 14.92 -16.04 0.00
C LEU A 108 13.91 -15.02 0.55
N LYS A 109 14.33 -14.14 1.47
CA LYS A 109 13.47 -13.06 2.00
C LYS A 109 12.88 -12.20 0.88
N ASN A 110 13.67 -11.91 -0.14
CA ASN A 110 13.26 -11.08 -1.28
C ASN A 110 12.79 -11.91 -2.49
N HIS A 111 12.67 -13.23 -2.36
CA HIS A 111 12.25 -14.08 -3.47
C HIS A 111 10.75 -13.91 -3.75
N PRO A 112 10.34 -13.71 -5.03
CA PRO A 112 8.95 -13.43 -5.36
C PRO A 112 7.94 -14.48 -4.89
N GLU A 113 8.30 -15.76 -4.96
CA GLU A 113 7.42 -16.84 -4.50
C GLU A 113 7.19 -16.83 -3.00
N MET A 114 8.18 -16.38 -2.21
CA MET A 114 8.07 -16.30 -0.76
C MET A 114 7.04 -15.24 -0.33
N GLN A 115 6.84 -14.21 -1.14
CA GLN A 115 5.88 -13.14 -0.93
C GLN A 115 4.44 -13.52 -1.30
N ASN A 116 4.25 -14.64 -2.01
CA ASN A 116 2.94 -15.10 -2.48
C ASN A 116 2.25 -16.05 -1.48
N PHE A 117 2.92 -16.46 -0.42
CA PHE A 117 2.35 -17.36 0.57
C PHE A 117 1.43 -16.65 1.56
N SER A 118 0.37 -17.34 1.97
CA SER A 118 -0.67 -16.83 2.87
C SER A 118 -1.52 -17.98 3.43
N TRP A 119 -2.63 -17.65 4.11
CA TRP A 119 -3.63 -18.63 4.55
C TRP A 119 -4.18 -19.49 3.41
N THR A 120 -4.40 -18.90 2.23
CA THR A 120 -5.00 -19.57 1.07
C THR A 120 -3.94 -20.24 0.20
N ASN A 121 -2.77 -19.62 0.05
CA ASN A 121 -1.62 -20.20 -0.62
C ASN A 121 -0.57 -20.60 0.42
N LYS A 122 -0.71 -21.78 1.03
CA LYS A 122 0.21 -22.21 2.08
C LYS A 122 1.63 -22.45 1.55
N ALA A 123 2.62 -22.13 2.38
CA ALA A 123 4.04 -22.46 2.20
C ALA A 123 4.27 -23.94 2.54
N SER A 124 3.72 -24.85 1.73
CA SER A 124 3.94 -26.29 1.90
C SER A 124 5.40 -26.65 1.63
N LEU A 125 5.88 -27.72 2.27
CA LEU A 125 7.27 -28.13 2.14
C LEU A 125 7.66 -28.34 0.67
N TYR A 126 6.89 -29.11 -0.08
CA TYR A 126 7.14 -29.38 -1.50
C TYR A 126 7.34 -28.09 -2.31
N LYS A 127 6.45 -27.09 -2.12
CA LYS A 127 6.59 -25.80 -2.81
C LYS A 127 7.84 -25.04 -2.39
N LEU A 128 8.21 -25.09 -1.11
CA LEU A 128 9.42 -24.43 -0.62
C LEU A 128 10.68 -25.08 -1.17
N LEU A 129 10.75 -26.41 -1.23
CA LEU A 129 11.94 -27.11 -1.72
C LEU A 129 12.22 -26.81 -3.20
N ASP A 130 11.17 -26.61 -4.01
CA ASP A 130 11.29 -26.29 -5.44
C ASP A 130 11.76 -24.85 -5.73
N ILE A 131 11.76 -23.96 -4.73
CA ILE A 131 12.22 -22.57 -4.90
C ILE A 131 13.72 -22.56 -5.17
N ALA A 132 14.14 -21.85 -6.23
CA ALA A 132 15.52 -21.77 -6.65
C ALA A 132 16.12 -20.38 -6.43
N VAL A 133 17.40 -20.34 -6.05
CA VAL A 133 18.16 -19.11 -5.86
C VAL A 133 19.42 -19.10 -6.73
N ASP A 134 19.73 -17.91 -7.26
CA ASP A 134 20.95 -17.66 -8.01
C ASP A 134 22.11 -17.39 -7.04
N ILE A 135 23.15 -18.24 -7.07
CA ILE A 135 24.32 -18.15 -6.19
C ILE A 135 25.54 -17.75 -7.01
N PRO A 136 26.26 -16.68 -6.65
CA PRO A 136 27.40 -16.20 -7.43
C PRO A 136 28.56 -17.20 -7.40
N VAL A 137 29.17 -17.40 -8.56
CA VAL A 137 30.36 -18.22 -8.77
C VAL A 137 31.44 -17.40 -9.47
N LYS A 138 32.69 -17.81 -9.27
CA LYS A 138 33.85 -17.30 -10.00
C LYS A 138 33.94 -18.02 -11.35
N LEU A 139 34.80 -17.52 -12.23
CA LEU A 139 35.08 -18.11 -13.55
C LEU A 139 35.60 -19.56 -13.49
N ASP A 140 36.17 -19.97 -12.35
CA ASP A 140 36.63 -21.34 -12.11
C ASP A 140 35.50 -22.29 -11.65
N GLY A 141 34.26 -21.78 -11.55
CA GLY A 141 33.08 -22.53 -11.11
C GLY A 141 32.93 -22.64 -9.60
N HIS A 142 33.88 -22.16 -8.80
CA HIS A 142 33.75 -22.14 -7.34
C HIS A 142 32.85 -21.00 -6.85
N PHE A 143 32.13 -21.22 -5.75
CA PHE A 143 31.29 -20.20 -5.13
C PHE A 143 32.09 -18.95 -4.73
N ASP A 144 31.53 -17.78 -5.04
CA ASP A 144 32.17 -16.50 -4.74
C ASP A 144 31.66 -15.92 -3.40
N ILE A 145 32.30 -16.34 -2.30
CA ILE A 145 32.00 -15.84 -0.95
C ILE A 145 32.13 -14.31 -0.86
N LYS A 146 33.16 -13.71 -1.48
CA LYS A 146 33.36 -12.25 -1.42
C LYS A 146 32.19 -11.53 -2.08
N LYS A 147 31.66 -12.08 -3.17
CA LYS A 147 30.48 -11.51 -3.84
C LYS A 147 29.22 -11.67 -3.00
N GLN A 148 29.04 -12.82 -2.34
CA GLN A 148 27.94 -13.03 -1.39
C GLN A 148 27.98 -12.00 -0.25
N GLU A 149 29.14 -11.77 0.35
CA GLU A 149 29.35 -10.75 1.40
C GLU A 149 29.03 -9.34 0.91
N GLU A 150 29.47 -8.98 -0.32
CA GLU A 150 29.14 -7.69 -0.94
C GLU A 150 27.62 -7.50 -1.08
N ILE A 151 26.91 -8.56 -1.51
CA ILE A 151 25.45 -8.57 -1.65
C ILE A 151 24.77 -8.40 -0.30
N VAL A 152 25.19 -9.15 0.73
CA VAL A 152 24.67 -9.03 2.10
C VAL A 152 24.87 -7.59 2.60
N ARG A 153 26.07 -7.02 2.45
CA ARG A 153 26.35 -5.65 2.88
C ARG A 153 25.44 -4.62 2.21
N LYS A 154 25.17 -4.79 0.91
CA LYS A 154 24.26 -3.91 0.15
C LYS A 154 22.82 -4.01 0.68
N PHE A 155 22.33 -5.21 0.95
CA PHE A 155 20.99 -5.39 1.54
C PHE A 155 20.90 -4.75 2.93
N GLU A 156 21.83 -5.05 3.82
CA GLU A 156 21.82 -4.52 5.19
C GLU A 156 21.91 -2.99 5.23
N LEU A 157 22.73 -2.40 4.37
CA LEU A 157 22.82 -0.95 4.24
C LEU A 157 21.46 -0.33 3.87
N ILE A 158 20.74 -0.92 2.92
CA ILE A 158 19.43 -0.40 2.50
C ILE A 158 18.38 -0.57 3.59
N GLU A 159 18.34 -1.73 4.26
CA GLU A 159 17.42 -1.96 5.37
C GLU A 159 17.66 -0.98 6.52
N ALA A 160 18.92 -0.67 6.84
CA ALA A 160 19.27 0.36 7.81
C ALA A 160 18.79 1.76 7.40
N ARG A 161 18.90 2.12 6.10
CA ARG A 161 18.39 3.39 5.58
C ARG A 161 16.86 3.47 5.60
N LYS A 162 16.15 2.35 5.43
CA LYS A 162 14.68 2.32 5.58
C LYS A 162 14.26 2.62 7.02
N VAL A 163 14.97 2.09 8.01
CA VAL A 163 14.73 2.39 9.44
C VAL A 163 14.98 3.88 9.72
N GLU A 164 16.11 4.42 9.29
CA GLU A 164 16.44 5.86 9.45
C GLU A 164 15.38 6.77 8.80
N LEU A 165 14.89 6.40 7.60
CA LEU A 165 13.85 7.14 6.92
C LEU A 165 12.52 7.10 7.69
N ALA A 166 12.15 5.95 8.24
CA ALA A 166 10.93 5.81 9.05
C ALA A 166 10.97 6.73 10.28
N GLU A 167 12.10 6.80 10.98
CA GLU A 167 12.30 7.70 12.12
C GLU A 167 12.19 9.17 11.71
N LYS A 168 12.79 9.57 10.59
CA LYS A 168 12.70 10.94 10.06
C LYS A 168 11.27 11.33 9.67
N ILE A 169 10.50 10.40 9.09
CA ILE A 169 9.08 10.64 8.75
C ILE A 169 8.27 10.88 10.03
N GLU A 170 8.47 10.07 11.08
CA GLU A 170 7.81 10.27 12.37
C GLU A 170 8.21 11.61 13.02
N ALA A 171 9.48 12.02 12.88
CA ALA A 171 9.92 13.34 13.32
C ALA A 171 9.17 14.46 12.57
N ILE A 172 9.10 14.41 11.24
CA ILE A 172 8.38 15.39 10.40
C ILE A 172 6.89 15.49 10.78
N LYS A 173 6.26 14.37 11.12
CA LYS A 173 4.86 14.34 11.60
C LYS A 173 4.68 15.10 12.90
N SER A 174 5.63 14.97 13.82
CA SER A 174 5.56 15.57 15.15
C SER A 174 5.83 17.08 15.19
N VAL A 175 6.41 17.64 14.13
CA VAL A 175 6.71 19.08 14.07
C VAL A 175 5.41 19.85 13.84
N ASP A 176 4.96 20.63 14.83
CA ASP A 176 3.89 21.61 14.63
C ASP A 176 4.38 22.75 13.73
N VAL A 177 3.53 23.19 12.79
CA VAL A 177 3.86 24.35 11.94
C VAL A 177 3.65 25.60 12.78
N ASP A 178 4.73 26.26 13.19
CA ASP A 178 4.60 27.60 13.75
C ASP A 178 4.36 28.59 12.61
N ILE A 179 3.14 29.11 12.60
CA ILE A 179 2.60 29.94 11.54
C ILE A 179 3.14 31.38 11.62
N MET A 180 3.75 31.76 12.75
CA MET A 180 4.26 33.11 13.02
C MET A 180 5.79 33.23 12.95
N LEU A 181 6.51 32.13 12.72
CA LEU A 181 7.97 32.12 12.63
C LEU A 181 8.44 32.51 11.20
N GLY A 182 9.06 33.69 11.05
CA GLY A 182 9.82 34.02 9.83
C GLY A 182 10.02 35.51 9.55
N GLU A 183 9.12 36.36 10.02
CA GLU A 183 9.22 37.82 10.06
C GLU A 183 8.51 38.23 11.34
N THR A 184 8.90 39.31 12.03
CA THR A 184 8.07 39.88 13.10
C THR A 184 7.11 40.89 12.48
N PRO A 185 5.94 40.50 11.92
CA PRO A 185 4.94 41.49 11.59
C PRO A 185 4.55 42.22 12.87
N LYS A 186 4.21 43.50 12.76
CA LYS A 186 3.45 44.13 13.84
C LYS A 186 2.19 43.28 14.04
N THR A 187 1.89 42.90 15.27
CA THR A 187 0.70 42.11 15.59
C THR A 187 -0.17 42.89 16.56
N THR A 188 -1.47 42.58 16.55
CA THR A 188 -2.39 42.93 17.64
C THR A 188 -2.94 41.65 18.27
N SER A 189 -3.43 41.78 19.50
CA SER A 189 -4.12 40.72 20.21
C SER A 189 -5.55 41.16 20.48
N ILE A 190 -6.52 40.30 20.17
CA ILE A 190 -7.94 40.55 20.43
C ILE A 190 -8.53 39.40 21.23
N LYS A 191 -9.39 39.68 22.20
CA LYS A 191 -10.07 38.61 22.95
C LYS A 191 -11.11 37.93 22.07
N VAL A 192 -11.30 36.63 22.29
CA VAL A 192 -12.32 35.83 21.61
C VAL A 192 -13.72 36.46 21.75
N VAL A 193 -14.06 36.99 22.93
CA VAL A 193 -15.36 37.67 23.15
C VAL A 193 -15.51 38.98 22.39
N ASP A 194 -14.40 39.63 22.04
CA ASP A 194 -14.41 40.86 21.28
C ASP A 194 -14.53 40.56 19.78
N LEU A 195 -13.93 39.46 19.30
CA LEU A 195 -13.98 39.03 17.90
C LEU A 195 -15.27 38.29 17.50
N PHE A 196 -15.85 37.47 18.38
CA PHE A 196 -17.00 36.61 18.08
C PHE A 196 -18.24 36.96 18.90
N ASP A 197 -19.43 36.74 18.32
CA ASP A 197 -20.68 36.71 19.07
C ASP A 197 -20.84 35.36 19.78
N LEU A 198 -20.46 35.35 21.05
CA LEU A 198 -20.55 34.17 21.92
C LEU A 198 -21.95 33.97 22.55
N THR A 199 -22.92 34.84 22.25
CA THR A 199 -24.30 34.72 22.74
C THR A 199 -25.13 33.75 21.89
N VAL A 200 -24.68 33.47 20.66
CA VAL A 200 -25.32 32.53 19.74
C VAL A 200 -25.30 31.11 20.32
N SER A 201 -26.49 30.53 20.49
CA SER A 201 -26.64 29.18 21.05
C SER A 201 -26.95 28.14 19.96
N THR A 202 -26.53 26.89 20.21
CA THR A 202 -26.79 25.73 19.32
C THR A 202 -28.09 25.00 19.68
N ASN A 203 -28.46 23.96 18.95
CA ASN A 203 -29.60 23.10 19.28
C ASN A 203 -29.43 22.39 20.63
N SER A 204 -30.53 21.89 21.18
CA SER A 204 -30.53 21.11 22.43
C SER A 204 -30.27 19.62 22.19
N SER A 205 -29.92 18.88 23.24
CA SER A 205 -30.74 17.82 23.81
C SER A 205 -31.42 16.88 22.82
N LYS A 206 -32.52 17.45 22.33
CA LYS A 206 -33.58 16.78 21.60
C LYS A 206 -33.28 16.67 20.10
N PHE A 207 -32.31 17.43 19.59
CA PHE A 207 -31.82 17.34 18.22
C PHE A 207 -30.84 16.17 18.08
N THR A 208 -31.40 14.97 18.04
CA THR A 208 -30.66 13.70 18.02
C THR A 208 -30.39 13.19 16.60
N LYS A 209 -29.47 12.23 16.46
CA LYS A 209 -29.26 11.53 15.16
C LYS A 209 -30.54 10.86 14.64
N THR A 210 -31.37 10.33 15.55
CA THR A 210 -32.66 9.74 15.19
C THR A 210 -33.60 10.79 14.60
N PHE A 211 -33.70 11.97 15.23
CA PHE A 211 -34.50 13.07 14.70
C PHE A 211 -34.03 13.50 13.30
N VAL A 212 -32.72 13.63 13.09
CA VAL A 212 -32.15 13.99 11.78
C VAL A 212 -32.51 12.93 10.74
N LYS A 213 -32.38 11.65 11.07
CA LYS A 213 -32.77 10.54 10.18
C LYS A 213 -34.26 10.57 9.82
N GLU A 214 -35.12 10.88 10.78
CA GLU A 214 -36.57 10.99 10.56
C GLU A 214 -36.98 12.26 9.79
N ASN A 215 -36.11 13.27 9.77
CA ASN A 215 -36.33 14.56 9.10
C ASN A 215 -35.26 14.82 8.04
N THR A 216 -34.96 13.81 7.23
CA THR A 216 -33.89 13.87 6.23
C THR A 216 -34.13 15.00 5.22
N GLY A 217 -33.05 15.66 4.82
CA GLY A 217 -32.99 16.64 3.73
C GLY A 217 -31.55 16.85 3.30
N ASP A 218 -31.19 18.06 2.86
CA ASP A 218 -29.89 18.34 2.26
C ASP A 218 -28.95 19.19 3.13
N ILE A 219 -29.40 19.67 4.30
CA ILE A 219 -28.60 20.53 5.17
C ILE A 219 -27.71 19.68 6.09
N PRO A 220 -26.38 19.79 6.03
CA PRO A 220 -25.48 19.00 6.85
C PRO A 220 -25.62 19.32 8.34
N VAL A 221 -25.49 18.29 9.18
CA VAL A 221 -25.57 18.40 10.63
C VAL A 221 -24.26 17.92 11.28
N TYR A 222 -23.59 18.84 11.98
CA TYR A 222 -22.30 18.58 12.61
C TYR A 222 -22.44 18.33 14.12
N GLY A 223 -21.92 17.19 14.57
CA GLY A 223 -21.67 16.86 15.97
C GLY A 223 -20.20 17.01 16.34
N ALA A 224 -19.85 16.73 17.60
CA ALA A 224 -18.47 16.79 18.04
C ALA A 224 -17.63 15.66 17.39
N SER A 225 -16.81 16.02 16.41
CA SER A 225 -15.92 15.13 15.64
C SER A 225 -14.50 15.73 15.54
N SER A 226 -13.55 14.89 15.13
CA SER A 226 -12.17 15.30 14.82
C SER A 226 -11.97 15.62 13.33
N ASP A 227 -13.02 15.45 12.53
CA ASP A 227 -13.08 15.73 11.11
C ASP A 227 -14.29 16.63 10.80
N ASP A 228 -14.27 17.24 9.62
CA ASP A 228 -15.29 18.17 9.14
C ASP A 228 -16.43 17.46 8.39
N LEU A 229 -16.77 16.24 8.81
CA LEU A 229 -17.84 15.46 8.18
C LEU A 229 -19.16 15.65 8.96
N PRO A 230 -20.33 15.62 8.27
CA PRO A 230 -21.65 15.77 8.90
C PRO A 230 -22.01 14.55 9.74
N SER A 231 -21.46 14.48 10.95
CA SER A 231 -21.48 13.30 11.81
C SER A 231 -22.88 12.90 12.32
N TYR A 232 -23.88 13.76 12.14
CA TYR A 232 -25.30 13.48 12.43
C TYR A 232 -26.14 13.20 11.17
N GLY A 233 -25.60 13.39 9.96
CA GLY A 233 -26.32 13.25 8.69
C GLY A 233 -26.82 14.59 8.17
N TYR A 234 -27.94 14.56 7.44
CA TYR A 234 -28.51 15.72 6.77
C TYR A 234 -29.98 15.90 7.15
N VAL A 235 -30.40 17.15 7.39
CA VAL A 235 -31.75 17.52 7.82
C VAL A 235 -32.43 18.40 6.78
N LYS A 236 -33.75 18.34 6.69
CA LYS A 236 -34.54 19.29 5.89
C LYS A 236 -34.46 20.70 6.48
N ASP A 237 -34.70 21.70 5.64
CA ASP A 237 -34.81 23.09 6.10
C ASP A 237 -36.08 23.29 6.94
N ASN A 238 -36.03 24.28 7.85
CA ASN A 238 -37.13 24.64 8.74
C ASN A 238 -37.73 23.46 9.53
N ALA A 239 -36.91 22.47 9.90
CA ALA A 239 -37.36 21.35 10.72
C ALA A 239 -37.75 21.83 12.13
N VAL A 240 -38.73 21.17 12.73
CA VAL A 240 -39.27 21.52 14.05
C VAL A 240 -39.15 20.32 14.99
N ILE A 241 -38.58 20.56 16.17
CA ILE A 241 -38.46 19.57 17.23
C ILE A 241 -39.70 19.66 18.12
N ILE A 242 -40.43 18.56 18.22
CA ILE A 242 -41.62 18.44 19.08
C ILE A 242 -41.22 17.74 20.38
N ASP A 243 -41.59 18.31 21.53
CA ASP A 243 -41.33 17.65 22.82
C ASP A 243 -42.15 16.36 22.99
N LYS A 244 -41.69 15.44 23.84
CA LYS A 244 -42.35 14.13 24.09
C LYS A 244 -43.82 14.21 24.51
N GLY A 245 -44.28 15.38 24.96
CA GLY A 245 -45.68 15.62 25.31
C GLY A 245 -46.50 16.36 24.25
N GLY A 246 -45.95 16.68 23.07
CA GLY A 246 -46.63 17.42 22.00
C GLY A 246 -46.97 18.88 22.32
N LYS A 247 -46.59 19.38 23.51
CA LYS A 247 -47.03 20.69 24.03
C LYS A 247 -46.11 21.86 23.63
N ARG A 248 -44.91 21.59 23.12
CA ARG A 248 -43.92 22.62 22.77
C ARG A 248 -43.16 22.24 21.51
N GLU A 249 -43.05 23.20 20.62
CA GLU A 249 -42.32 23.12 19.37
C GLU A 249 -41.12 24.05 19.42
N PHE A 250 -39.97 23.56 18.96
CA PHE A 250 -38.73 24.34 18.89
C PHE A 250 -38.19 24.24 17.47
N PRO A 251 -38.02 25.37 16.75
CA PRO A 251 -37.39 25.34 15.43
C PRO A 251 -35.94 24.86 15.56
N VAL A 252 -35.51 24.03 14.61
CA VAL A 252 -34.09 23.69 14.46
C VAL A 252 -33.34 24.96 14.11
N ARG A 253 -32.19 25.14 14.75
CA ARG A 253 -31.29 26.27 14.50
C ARG A 253 -30.36 25.95 13.34
N TYR A 254 -30.21 26.91 12.45
CA TYR A 254 -29.35 26.85 11.29
C TYR A 254 -28.32 27.98 11.36
N PHE A 255 -27.17 27.72 10.76
CA PHE A 255 -26.02 28.61 10.71
C PHE A 255 -25.49 28.66 9.29
N GLU A 256 -24.69 29.67 8.98
CA GLU A 256 -24.14 29.87 7.64
C GLU A 256 -22.79 30.57 7.72
N ASN A 257 -21.81 30.09 6.94
CA ASN A 257 -20.50 30.70 6.74
C ASN A 257 -19.77 31.12 8.04
N CYS A 258 -19.72 30.23 9.04
CA CYS A 258 -19.08 30.55 10.31
C CYS A 258 -18.19 29.42 10.85
N LEU A 259 -17.30 29.81 11.77
CA LEU A 259 -16.48 28.86 12.51
C LEU A 259 -17.35 28.14 13.53
N THR A 260 -16.95 26.94 13.91
CA THR A 260 -17.56 26.18 15.00
C THR A 260 -16.48 25.58 15.87
N TYR A 261 -16.80 25.29 17.13
CA TYR A 261 -15.91 24.53 17.98
C TYR A 261 -16.66 23.51 18.82
N ASN A 262 -15.98 22.38 19.05
CA ASN A 262 -16.50 21.33 19.91
C ASN A 262 -16.39 21.76 21.39
N ILE A 263 -17.45 21.54 22.15
CA ILE A 263 -17.50 21.88 23.59
C ILE A 263 -17.41 20.67 24.52
N ASP A 264 -17.61 19.45 24.01
CA ASP A 264 -17.67 18.21 24.80
C ASP A 264 -17.13 17.01 24.00
N GLY A 265 -16.49 16.06 24.68
CA GLY A 265 -15.78 14.92 24.08
C GLY A 265 -14.45 15.35 23.45
N LEU A 266 -14.49 15.72 22.17
CA LEU A 266 -13.37 16.22 21.37
C LEU A 266 -13.30 17.76 21.47
N ALA A 267 -13.31 18.30 22.68
CA ALA A 267 -13.43 19.73 22.89
C ALA A 267 -12.24 20.50 22.30
N GLY A 268 -12.50 21.72 21.83
CA GLY A 268 -11.49 22.65 21.31
C GLY A 268 -11.05 22.44 19.85
N TYR A 269 -11.50 21.38 19.16
CA TYR A 269 -11.39 21.32 17.70
C TYR A 269 -12.26 22.38 17.05
N ILE A 270 -11.77 23.00 15.97
CA ILE A 270 -12.41 24.11 15.27
C ILE A 270 -12.59 23.77 13.79
N PHE A 271 -13.76 24.11 13.23
CA PHE A 271 -14.06 23.91 11.82
C PHE A 271 -14.66 25.18 11.21
N TYR A 272 -14.42 25.42 9.93
CA TYR A 272 -15.09 26.46 9.17
C TYR A 272 -16.06 25.79 8.21
N HIS A 273 -17.34 26.13 8.29
CA HIS A 273 -18.34 25.57 7.39
C HIS A 273 -18.84 26.63 6.42
N GLU A 274 -18.70 26.36 5.14
CA GLU A 274 -19.27 27.15 4.06
C GLU A 274 -20.69 26.65 3.73
N GLY A 275 -21.59 27.59 3.44
CA GLY A 275 -23.00 27.31 3.20
C GLY A 275 -23.81 27.08 4.47
N ARG A 276 -25.07 26.65 4.28
CA ARG A 276 -26.05 26.46 5.36
C ARG A 276 -25.85 25.11 6.05
N PHE A 277 -25.84 25.10 7.37
CA PHE A 277 -25.68 23.88 8.18
C PHE A 277 -26.43 23.95 9.51
N SER A 278 -26.46 22.84 10.25
CA SER A 278 -26.96 22.78 11.62
C SER A 278 -25.97 22.08 12.55
N LEU A 279 -26.15 22.25 13.85
CA LEU A 279 -25.22 21.77 14.87
C LEU A 279 -25.94 20.96 15.95
N SER A 280 -25.30 19.90 16.43
CA SER A 280 -25.71 19.23 17.67
C SER A 280 -25.44 20.09 18.89
N GLU A 281 -26.00 19.72 20.04
CA GLU A 281 -25.74 20.38 21.33
C GLU A 281 -24.27 20.41 21.78
N LYS A 282 -23.41 19.57 21.19
CA LYS A 282 -21.99 19.42 21.56
C LYS A 282 -21.05 20.33 20.77
N VAL A 283 -21.59 21.14 19.87
CA VAL A 283 -20.83 22.05 19.01
C VAL A 283 -21.45 23.45 19.12
N ARG A 284 -20.61 24.49 19.19
CA ARG A 284 -21.06 25.88 19.25
C ARG A 284 -20.55 26.65 18.03
N PRO A 285 -21.34 27.56 17.46
CA PRO A 285 -20.87 28.48 16.43
C PRO A 285 -19.97 29.56 17.04
N LEU A 286 -19.05 30.07 16.23
CA LEU A 286 -18.20 31.23 16.43
C LEU A 286 -18.49 32.18 15.28
N VAL A 287 -19.52 33.00 15.45
CA VAL A 287 -19.93 34.00 14.45
C VAL A 287 -19.05 35.22 14.61
N ILE A 288 -18.30 35.58 13.57
CA ILE A 288 -17.44 36.77 13.57
C ILE A 288 -18.34 38.00 13.63
N LYS A 289 -18.05 38.96 14.52
CA LYS A 289 -18.82 40.21 14.58
C LYS A 289 -18.65 41.02 13.30
N GLU A 290 -19.69 41.75 12.94
CA GLU A 290 -19.78 42.47 11.66
C GLU A 290 -18.59 43.43 11.44
N GLU A 291 -18.10 44.10 12.48
CA GLU A 291 -16.94 45.01 12.40
C GLU A 291 -15.62 44.33 11.99
N TYR A 292 -15.51 43.00 12.11
CA TYR A 292 -14.34 42.20 11.74
C TYR A 292 -14.57 41.34 10.50
N ALA A 293 -15.80 41.16 10.05
CA ALA A 293 -16.15 40.19 9.00
C ALA A 293 -15.37 40.41 7.68
N SER A 294 -15.02 41.65 7.34
CA SER A 294 -14.22 42.00 6.16
C SER A 294 -12.70 42.08 6.42
N LYS A 295 -12.26 41.88 7.67
CA LYS A 295 -10.87 42.09 8.11
C LYS A 295 -10.13 40.79 8.46
N VAL A 296 -10.87 39.71 8.72
CA VAL A 296 -10.28 38.44 9.20
C VAL A 296 -10.63 37.29 8.26
N ASN A 297 -9.66 36.38 8.07
CA ASN A 297 -9.89 35.14 7.35
C ASN A 297 -10.33 34.03 8.34
N PRO A 298 -11.51 33.41 8.18
CA PRO A 298 -11.96 32.32 9.05
C PRO A 298 -11.00 31.13 9.12
N LEU A 299 -10.35 30.77 8.00
CA LEU A 299 -9.37 29.68 7.95
C LEU A 299 -8.08 30.03 8.71
N TYR A 300 -7.67 31.29 8.67
CA TYR A 300 -6.57 31.78 9.50
C TYR A 300 -6.95 31.66 10.98
N LEU A 301 -8.13 32.16 11.36
CA LEU A 301 -8.64 32.09 12.72
C LEU A 301 -8.73 30.65 13.24
N LYS A 302 -9.18 29.70 12.42
CA LYS A 302 -9.14 28.27 12.74
C LYS A 302 -7.73 27.81 13.12
N GLN A 303 -6.73 28.15 12.31
CA GLN A 303 -5.35 27.71 12.52
C GLN A 303 -4.75 28.24 13.83
N VAL A 304 -5.05 29.48 14.21
CA VAL A 304 -4.51 30.10 15.44
C VAL A 304 -5.33 29.77 16.68
N LEU A 305 -6.66 29.64 16.56
CA LEU A 305 -7.54 29.40 17.72
C LEU A 305 -7.54 27.94 18.15
N GLU A 306 -7.41 26.98 17.24
CA GLU A 306 -7.51 25.56 17.60
C GLU A 306 -6.43 25.13 18.61
N PRO A 307 -5.12 25.44 18.43
CA PRO A 307 -4.10 25.13 19.43
C PRO A 307 -4.37 25.82 20.79
N ILE A 308 -4.86 27.06 20.75
CA ILE A 308 -5.23 27.83 21.95
C ILE A 308 -6.40 27.14 22.66
N PHE A 309 -7.44 26.72 21.95
CA PHE A 309 -8.60 26.07 22.53
C PHE A 309 -8.24 24.68 23.06
N ARG A 310 -7.49 23.89 22.28
CA ARG A 310 -7.02 22.54 22.65
C ARG A 310 -6.09 22.55 23.86
N SER A 311 -5.30 23.59 24.08
CA SER A 311 -4.46 23.72 25.29
C SER A 311 -5.27 24.05 26.56
N HIS A 312 -6.46 24.64 26.43
CA HIS A 312 -7.32 25.04 27.55
C HIS A 312 -8.45 24.07 27.89
N VAL A 313 -8.56 22.93 27.20
CA VAL A 313 -9.59 21.93 27.49
C VAL A 313 -9.38 21.29 28.86
N LYS A 314 -10.49 20.93 29.52
CA LYS A 314 -10.47 20.18 30.79
C LYS A 314 -10.96 18.75 30.57
N GLY A 315 -10.31 17.77 31.19
CA GLY A 315 -10.68 16.36 31.14
C GLY A 315 -9.61 15.46 30.54
N ARG A 316 -9.97 14.23 30.19
CA ARG A 316 -9.02 13.23 29.70
C ARG A 316 -8.82 13.37 28.20
N LYS A 317 -7.61 13.76 27.79
CA LYS A 317 -7.13 13.62 26.41
C LYS A 317 -6.76 12.16 26.14
N GLY A 318 -6.97 11.73 24.91
CA GLY A 318 -6.61 10.41 24.43
C GLY A 318 -5.66 10.55 23.24
N LYS A 319 -4.89 9.49 22.97
CA LYS A 319 -3.95 9.51 21.84
C LYS A 319 -4.75 9.63 20.53
N ASN A 320 -4.44 10.64 19.72
CA ASN A 320 -5.08 10.92 18.43
C ASN A 320 -6.62 11.02 18.50
N GLY A 321 -7.18 11.70 19.52
CA GLY A 321 -8.63 11.90 19.64
C GLY A 321 -9.42 10.68 20.14
N LYS A 322 -8.80 9.50 20.28
CA LYS A 322 -9.51 8.29 20.71
C LYS A 322 -9.80 8.30 22.20
N ASN A 323 -11.05 8.01 22.58
CA ASN A 323 -11.51 7.99 23.98
C ASN A 323 -11.26 9.34 24.69
N GLU A 324 -11.44 10.47 24.00
CA GLU A 324 -11.38 11.80 24.62
C GLU A 324 -12.69 12.12 25.37
N TYR A 325 -12.54 12.58 26.62
CA TYR A 325 -13.63 13.07 27.46
C TYR A 325 -13.24 14.45 27.98
N THR A 326 -13.20 15.41 27.06
CA THR A 326 -12.77 16.79 27.33
C THR A 326 -13.94 17.76 27.21
N LYS A 327 -13.83 18.91 27.87
CA LYS A 327 -14.80 20.00 27.83
C LYS A 327 -14.13 21.35 27.62
N LEU A 328 -14.80 22.22 26.88
CA LEU A 328 -14.39 23.59 26.64
C LEU A 328 -15.65 24.47 26.51
N ASN A 329 -16.03 25.13 27.61
CA ASN A 329 -17.23 25.97 27.63
C ASN A 329 -16.89 27.42 27.25
N THR A 330 -17.90 28.20 26.83
CA THR A 330 -17.76 29.62 26.46
C THR A 330 -17.02 30.47 27.52
N SER A 331 -17.27 30.21 28.81
CA SER A 331 -16.60 30.93 29.90
C SER A 331 -15.08 30.71 29.96
N MET A 332 -14.59 29.60 29.39
CA MET A 332 -13.17 29.26 29.33
C MET A 332 -12.46 29.94 28.16
N ILE A 333 -13.18 30.23 27.08
CA ILE A 333 -12.58 30.81 25.86
C ILE A 333 -12.72 32.33 25.79
N LYS A 334 -13.71 32.93 26.45
CA LYS A 334 -14.08 34.35 26.26
C LYS A 334 -12.91 35.35 26.39
N ASN A 335 -11.99 35.09 27.32
CA ASN A 335 -10.85 35.95 27.63
C ASN A 335 -9.55 35.46 26.99
N LEU A 336 -9.58 34.36 26.23
CA LEU A 336 -8.44 33.95 25.44
C LEU A 336 -8.22 34.95 24.32
N GLU A 337 -6.98 35.07 23.91
CA GLU A 337 -6.52 36.07 22.96
C GLU A 337 -6.12 35.42 21.66
N VAL A 338 -6.48 36.04 20.54
CA VAL A 338 -6.05 35.67 19.21
C VAL A 338 -5.16 36.76 18.63
N VAL A 339 -4.01 36.34 18.13
CA VAL A 339 -3.03 37.22 17.50
C VAL A 339 -3.43 37.43 16.04
N LEU A 340 -3.44 38.67 15.60
CA LEU A 340 -3.73 39.08 14.21
C LEU A 340 -2.55 39.90 13.66
N PRO A 341 -2.13 39.67 12.41
CA PRO A 341 -1.10 40.49 11.77
C PRO A 341 -1.65 41.89 11.46
N LEU A 342 -0.76 42.89 11.49
CA LEU A 342 -1.06 44.26 11.12
C LEU A 342 -0.23 44.70 9.91
N THR A 343 -0.81 45.57 9.10
CA THR A 343 -0.12 46.28 8.04
C THR A 343 0.80 47.35 8.65
N SER A 344 1.65 47.97 7.82
CA SER A 344 2.49 49.10 8.23
C SER A 344 1.68 50.29 8.78
N SER A 345 0.41 50.44 8.36
CA SER A 345 -0.50 51.49 8.85
C SER A 345 -1.18 51.14 10.18
N GLY A 346 -1.00 49.92 10.71
CA GLY A 346 -1.60 49.47 11.96
C GLY A 346 -3.00 48.87 11.83
N GLU A 347 -3.48 48.64 10.61
CA GLU A 347 -4.75 47.95 10.35
C GLU A 347 -4.56 46.44 10.30
N ILE A 348 -5.61 45.66 10.56
CA ILE A 348 -5.56 44.19 10.46
C ILE A 348 -5.24 43.78 9.01
N ASP A 349 -4.21 42.95 8.84
CA ASP A 349 -3.69 42.54 7.54
C ASP A 349 -4.36 41.25 7.06
N LEU A 350 -5.41 41.38 6.25
CA LEU A 350 -6.12 40.25 5.65
C LEU A 350 -5.27 39.51 4.60
N GLU A 351 -4.41 40.23 3.87
CA GLU A 351 -3.57 39.64 2.82
C GLU A 351 -2.51 38.72 3.44
N LYS A 352 -1.87 39.15 4.54
CA LYS A 352 -0.92 38.33 5.29
C LYS A 352 -1.61 37.10 5.89
N GLN A 353 -2.83 37.22 6.40
CA GLN A 353 -3.62 36.06 6.85
C GLN A 353 -3.85 35.04 5.72
N ASN A 354 -4.23 35.51 4.52
CA ASN A 354 -4.41 34.64 3.35
C ASN A 354 -3.10 33.95 2.95
N GLN A 355 -1.98 34.69 2.95
CA GLN A 355 -0.66 34.14 2.63
C GLN A 355 -0.24 33.07 3.63
N ILE A 356 -0.52 33.30 4.92
CA ILE A 356 -0.29 32.34 6.00
C ILE A 356 -1.09 31.05 5.78
N VAL A 357 -2.38 31.16 5.46
CA VAL A 357 -3.25 29.99 5.20
C VAL A 357 -2.70 29.19 4.03
N LYS A 358 -2.32 29.86 2.94
CA LYS A 358 -1.72 29.24 1.75
C LYS A 358 -0.41 28.51 2.08
N ASN A 359 0.50 29.14 2.83
CA ASN A 359 1.78 28.54 3.22
C ASN A 359 1.56 27.28 4.07
N SER A 360 0.64 27.35 5.04
CA SER A 360 0.31 26.22 5.92
C SER A 360 -0.28 25.05 5.14
N GLN A 361 -1.15 25.32 4.16
CA GLN A 361 -1.70 24.32 3.24
C GLN A 361 -0.57 23.64 2.44
N THR A 362 0.33 24.42 1.85
CA THR A 362 1.49 23.90 1.10
C THR A 362 2.38 23.01 1.97
N ILE A 363 2.65 23.39 3.22
CA ILE A 363 3.44 22.58 4.15
C ILE A 363 2.73 21.25 4.47
N LEU A 364 1.41 21.27 4.71
CA LEU A 364 0.64 20.07 4.96
C LEU A 364 0.66 19.11 3.76
N GLU A 365 0.54 19.64 2.54
CA GLU A 365 0.67 18.87 1.30
C GLU A 365 2.07 18.27 1.15
N MET A 366 3.13 19.04 1.44
CA MET A 366 4.50 18.53 1.45
C MET A 366 4.69 17.39 2.44
N LYS A 367 4.19 17.53 3.69
CA LYS A 367 4.23 16.47 4.70
C LYS A 367 3.55 15.19 4.22
N ASN A 368 2.32 15.31 3.70
CA ASN A 368 1.57 14.17 3.19
C ASN A 368 2.27 13.49 2.00
N ASN A 369 2.90 14.27 1.12
CA ASN A 369 3.66 13.74 -0.01
C ASN A 369 4.92 13.00 0.44
N ILE A 370 5.68 13.57 1.38
CA ILE A 370 6.87 12.93 1.97
C ILE A 370 6.46 11.62 2.67
N GLU A 371 5.38 11.65 3.45
CA GLU A 371 4.85 10.47 4.12
C GLU A 371 4.48 9.37 3.13
N LYS A 372 3.70 9.71 2.11
CA LYS A 372 3.26 8.76 1.07
C LYS A 372 4.43 8.14 0.33
N GLN A 373 5.37 8.95 -0.16
CA GLN A 373 6.53 8.47 -0.92
C GLN A 373 7.52 7.70 -0.04
N GLY A 374 7.74 8.18 1.19
CA GLY A 374 8.64 7.57 2.14
C GLY A 374 8.17 6.20 2.60
N TYR A 375 6.88 6.03 2.91
CA TYR A 375 6.35 4.70 3.25
C TYR A 375 6.38 3.71 2.09
N GLN A 376 6.17 4.16 0.85
CA GLN A 376 6.37 3.32 -0.33
C GLN A 376 7.81 2.78 -0.42
N PHE A 377 8.81 3.63 -0.11
CA PHE A 377 10.21 3.21 -0.06
C PHE A 377 10.46 2.23 1.09
N ILE A 378 9.95 2.52 2.30
CA ILE A 378 10.11 1.66 3.49
C ILE A 378 9.53 0.25 3.24
N GLN A 379 8.39 0.16 2.55
CA GLN A 379 7.70 -1.10 2.26
C GLN A 379 8.23 -1.82 1.01
N SER A 380 9.19 -1.24 0.29
CA SER A 380 9.72 -1.85 -0.93
C SER A 380 10.55 -3.11 -0.66
N ASN A 381 10.51 -4.04 -1.60
CA ASN A 381 11.42 -5.18 -1.66
C ASN A 381 12.70 -4.77 -2.40
N LEU A 382 13.75 -5.59 -2.24
CA LEU A 382 15.07 -5.31 -2.79
C LEU A 382 15.52 -6.45 -3.70
N ASP A 383 16.12 -6.11 -4.83
CA ASP A 383 16.74 -7.06 -5.75
C ASP A 383 17.90 -6.39 -6.53
N PHE A 384 18.65 -7.15 -7.32
CA PHE A 384 19.77 -6.67 -8.10
C PHE A 384 19.53 -6.86 -9.59
N ASN A 385 19.91 -5.84 -10.36
CA ASN A 385 19.88 -5.93 -11.81
C ASN A 385 21.06 -6.76 -12.34
N SER A 386 21.13 -6.95 -13.66
CA SER A 386 22.16 -7.76 -14.33
C SER A 386 23.62 -7.33 -14.03
N ASN A 387 23.81 -6.07 -13.63
CA ASN A 387 25.10 -5.48 -13.29
C ASN A 387 25.41 -5.49 -11.77
N GLY A 388 24.56 -6.13 -10.95
CA GLY A 388 24.72 -6.17 -9.50
C GLY A 388 24.44 -4.82 -8.81
N VAL A 389 23.71 -3.93 -9.48
CA VAL A 389 23.23 -2.67 -8.90
C VAL A 389 21.88 -2.95 -8.23
N PRO A 390 21.73 -2.60 -6.93
CA PRO A 390 20.48 -2.81 -6.23
C PRO A 390 19.39 -1.88 -6.79
N TYR A 391 18.19 -2.42 -6.92
CA TYR A 391 16.98 -1.66 -7.19
C TYR A 391 15.88 -2.05 -6.21
N ILE A 392 14.93 -1.14 -6.00
CA ILE A 392 13.77 -1.39 -5.16
C ILE A 392 12.57 -1.69 -6.04
N TYR A 393 11.65 -2.50 -5.56
CA TYR A 393 10.38 -2.74 -6.22
C TYR A 393 9.25 -2.89 -5.21
N ILE A 394 8.02 -2.56 -5.61
CA ILE A 394 6.82 -2.80 -4.82
C ILE A 394 5.82 -3.64 -5.60
N TYR A 395 5.06 -4.46 -4.90
CA TYR A 395 3.98 -5.22 -5.50
C TYR A 395 2.75 -4.33 -5.67
N ILE A 396 2.37 -4.07 -6.92
CA ILE A 396 1.24 -3.23 -7.28
C ILE A 396 0.17 -4.09 -7.96
N THR A 397 -1.10 -3.88 -7.62
CA THR A 397 -2.23 -4.55 -8.29
C THR A 397 -2.34 -4.10 -9.75
N LEU A 398 -2.76 -4.98 -10.66
CA LEU A 398 -3.00 -4.55 -12.03
C LEU A 398 -4.08 -3.47 -12.15
N ALA A 399 -5.06 -3.46 -11.23
CA ALA A 399 -6.10 -2.43 -11.17
C ALA A 399 -5.53 -1.01 -11.03
N GLU A 400 -4.41 -0.84 -10.31
CA GLU A 400 -3.75 0.45 -10.13
C GLU A 400 -2.95 0.87 -11.37
N LEU A 401 -2.43 -0.08 -12.15
CA LEU A 401 -1.55 0.16 -13.30
C LEU A 401 -2.29 0.26 -14.64
N PHE A 402 -3.41 -0.46 -14.79
CA PHE A 402 -4.10 -0.63 -16.07
C PHE A 402 -5.61 -0.46 -15.97
N ASP A 403 -6.20 0.03 -17.05
CA ASP A 403 -7.60 -0.18 -17.36
C ASP A 403 -7.75 -1.46 -18.18
N LEU A 404 -8.48 -2.43 -17.62
CA LEU A 404 -8.77 -3.68 -18.30
C LEU A 404 -10.05 -3.54 -19.12
N LYS A 405 -10.00 -3.67 -20.44
CA LYS A 405 -11.20 -3.65 -21.31
C LYS A 405 -11.42 -5.00 -21.98
N ARG A 406 -12.67 -5.46 -22.03
CA ARG A 406 -13.03 -6.69 -22.74
C ARG A 406 -13.34 -6.36 -24.20
N GLY A 407 -12.95 -7.25 -25.10
CA GLY A 407 -13.37 -7.18 -26.49
C GLY A 407 -14.87 -7.42 -26.68
N PHE A 408 -15.36 -7.27 -27.91
CA PHE A 408 -16.78 -7.31 -28.22
C PHE A 408 -17.24 -8.67 -28.74
N SER A 409 -18.38 -9.17 -28.27
CA SER A 409 -18.94 -10.48 -28.66
C SER A 409 -19.41 -10.50 -30.12
N LYS A 410 -19.75 -9.34 -30.69
CA LYS A 410 -20.18 -9.21 -32.10
C LYS A 410 -19.08 -9.61 -33.09
N TYR A 411 -17.81 -9.54 -32.70
CA TYR A 411 -16.68 -9.87 -33.57
C TYR A 411 -16.48 -11.39 -33.70
N THR A 412 -17.30 -11.97 -34.58
CA THR A 412 -17.25 -13.38 -34.98
C THR A 412 -16.58 -13.54 -36.35
N LYS A 413 -16.26 -14.79 -36.75
CA LYS A 413 -15.76 -15.07 -38.11
C LYS A 413 -16.73 -14.55 -39.17
N LYS A 414 -18.03 -14.79 -38.99
CA LYS A 414 -19.08 -14.28 -39.87
C LYS A 414 -19.06 -12.76 -39.96
N TYR A 415 -18.98 -12.07 -38.83
CA TYR A 415 -18.89 -10.61 -38.81
C TYR A 415 -17.69 -10.10 -39.62
N CYS A 416 -16.52 -10.73 -39.50
CA CYS A 416 -15.33 -10.35 -40.28
C CYS A 416 -15.53 -10.59 -41.79
N LEU A 417 -16.22 -11.67 -42.18
CA LEU A 417 -16.56 -11.94 -43.58
C LEU A 417 -17.52 -10.91 -44.16
N ASP A 418 -18.46 -10.43 -43.35
CA ASP A 418 -19.46 -9.43 -43.74
C ASP A 418 -18.88 -8.00 -43.77
N ASN A 419 -17.77 -7.75 -43.05
CA ASN A 419 -17.16 -6.42 -42.89
C ASN A 419 -15.70 -6.39 -43.36
N LYS A 420 -15.41 -7.02 -44.51
CA LYS A 420 -14.03 -7.23 -45.00
C LYS A 420 -13.19 -5.97 -44.98
N GLY A 421 -11.96 -6.10 -44.51
CA GLY A 421 -10.95 -5.04 -44.58
C GLY A 421 -9.58 -5.55 -44.16
N LYS A 422 -8.71 -4.63 -43.75
CA LYS A 422 -7.28 -4.90 -43.50
C LYS A 422 -6.89 -5.02 -42.03
N TYR A 423 -7.76 -4.64 -41.09
CA TYR A 423 -7.42 -4.60 -39.67
C TYR A 423 -7.76 -5.93 -38.98
N PRO A 424 -6.80 -6.56 -38.27
CA PRO A 424 -7.00 -7.87 -37.66
C PRO A 424 -7.94 -7.82 -36.46
N VAL A 425 -8.76 -8.87 -36.32
CA VAL A 425 -9.56 -9.16 -35.14
C VAL A 425 -8.95 -10.37 -34.44
N TYR A 426 -8.58 -10.25 -33.17
CA TYR A 426 -8.00 -11.35 -32.40
C TYR A 426 -9.01 -11.98 -31.42
N SER A 427 -8.94 -13.30 -31.28
CA SER A 427 -9.75 -14.09 -30.33
C SER A 427 -8.88 -14.89 -29.36
N ALA A 428 -9.43 -15.92 -28.71
CA ALA A 428 -8.66 -16.80 -27.82
C ALA A 428 -7.41 -17.43 -28.48
N ASN A 429 -7.40 -17.59 -29.81
CA ASN A 429 -6.22 -18.09 -30.52
C ASN A 429 -5.12 -17.02 -30.55
N ASN A 430 -3.89 -17.40 -30.18
CA ASN A 430 -2.76 -16.48 -30.01
C ASN A 430 -1.83 -16.39 -31.23
N SER A 431 -2.01 -17.23 -32.24
CA SER A 431 -1.08 -17.32 -33.37
C SER A 431 -1.61 -16.66 -34.64
N VAL A 432 -2.93 -16.54 -34.78
CA VAL A 432 -3.57 -16.09 -36.02
C VAL A 432 -4.81 -15.25 -35.71
N PRO A 433 -5.06 -14.13 -36.42
CA PRO A 433 -6.32 -13.40 -36.32
C PRO A 433 -7.54 -14.31 -36.60
N LEU A 434 -8.65 -14.03 -35.91
CA LEU A 434 -9.96 -14.62 -36.17
C LEU A 434 -10.47 -14.29 -37.58
N GLY A 435 -10.13 -13.09 -38.06
CA GLY A 435 -10.50 -12.52 -39.33
C GLY A 435 -10.02 -11.06 -39.42
N TYR A 436 -10.42 -10.37 -40.49
CA TYR A 436 -10.08 -8.98 -40.71
C TYR A 436 -11.33 -8.14 -40.94
N ARG A 437 -11.27 -6.86 -40.59
CA ARG A 437 -12.35 -5.92 -40.82
C ARG A 437 -11.86 -4.55 -41.32
N ASN A 438 -12.78 -3.73 -41.81
CA ASN A 438 -12.51 -2.41 -42.39
C ASN A 438 -12.21 -1.29 -41.39
N ASP A 439 -12.42 -1.51 -40.10
CA ASP A 439 -12.19 -0.55 -39.01
C ASP A 439 -11.45 -1.19 -37.81
N PHE A 440 -11.05 -0.42 -36.80
CA PHE A 440 -10.32 -0.91 -35.64
C PHE A 440 -10.80 -0.26 -34.34
N ASP A 441 -10.64 -0.96 -33.21
CA ASP A 441 -11.01 -0.40 -31.89
C ASP A 441 -9.79 0.16 -31.14
N PHE A 442 -8.58 -0.32 -31.46
CA PHE A 442 -7.34 0.01 -30.76
C PHE A 442 -6.22 0.30 -31.76
N ASP A 443 -5.37 1.27 -31.42
CA ASP A 443 -4.15 1.62 -32.16
C ASP A 443 -3.00 1.81 -31.16
N GLY A 444 -1.93 1.03 -31.33
CA GLY A 444 -0.74 1.06 -30.47
C GLY A 444 -0.24 -0.34 -30.08
N CYS A 445 0.71 -0.37 -29.15
CA CYS A 445 1.32 -1.60 -28.64
C CYS A 445 0.76 -1.95 -27.25
N TYR A 446 0.03 -3.05 -27.14
CA TYR A 446 -0.64 -3.46 -25.91
C TYR A 446 -0.48 -4.94 -25.61
N ALA A 447 -0.36 -5.27 -24.33
CA ALA A 447 -0.55 -6.64 -23.85
C ALA A 447 -2.04 -6.99 -23.83
N THR A 448 -2.39 -8.14 -24.39
CA THR A 448 -3.75 -8.68 -24.39
C THR A 448 -3.79 -10.06 -23.76
N ILE A 449 -4.81 -10.32 -22.96
CA ILE A 449 -4.96 -11.55 -22.18
C ILE A 449 -6.09 -12.37 -22.80
N SER A 450 -5.83 -13.63 -23.12
CA SER A 450 -6.89 -14.59 -23.43
C SER A 450 -7.63 -14.96 -22.14
N VAL A 451 -8.97 -14.88 -22.15
CA VAL A 451 -9.78 -15.19 -20.96
C VAL A 451 -10.54 -16.51 -21.04
N ASN A 452 -10.61 -17.13 -22.22
CA ASN A 452 -11.27 -18.41 -22.45
C ASN A 452 -10.41 -19.31 -23.37
N GLY A 453 -10.52 -20.63 -23.21
CA GLY A 453 -9.78 -21.63 -23.99
C GLY A 453 -8.35 -21.79 -23.46
N ILE A 454 -7.47 -20.85 -23.80
CA ILE A 454 -6.08 -20.76 -23.34
C ILE A 454 -5.91 -19.58 -22.38
N ALA A 455 -6.72 -19.58 -21.32
CA ALA A 455 -6.83 -18.48 -20.38
C ALA A 455 -5.47 -18.11 -19.76
N GLY A 456 -5.32 -16.83 -19.40
CA GLY A 456 -4.11 -16.28 -18.77
C GLY A 456 -2.93 -16.10 -19.72
N LYS A 457 -3.01 -16.58 -20.97
CA LYS A 457 -1.96 -16.37 -21.97
C LYS A 457 -1.95 -14.93 -22.46
N ILE A 458 -0.75 -14.34 -22.54
CA ILE A 458 -0.55 -12.97 -22.98
C ILE A 458 -0.04 -12.94 -24.42
N THR A 459 -0.53 -11.97 -25.19
CA THR A 459 0.00 -11.65 -26.52
C THR A 459 0.13 -10.15 -26.64
N ILE A 460 1.34 -9.71 -27.02
CA ILE A 460 1.60 -8.31 -27.35
C ILE A 460 1.13 -8.09 -28.78
N ILE A 461 0.22 -7.14 -28.97
CA ILE A 461 -0.32 -6.77 -30.28
C ILE A 461 0.08 -5.32 -30.53
N ASN A 462 0.65 -5.08 -31.71
CA ASN A 462 1.08 -3.76 -32.15
C ASN A 462 0.27 -3.32 -33.38
N ASN A 463 0.18 -2.00 -33.60
CA ASN A 463 -0.60 -1.32 -34.63
C ASN A 463 -2.13 -1.36 -34.38
N LYS A 464 -2.92 -1.23 -35.45
CA LYS A 464 -4.38 -1.14 -35.42
C LYS A 464 -5.03 -2.52 -35.37
N PHE A 465 -5.89 -2.78 -34.39
CA PHE A 465 -6.57 -4.06 -34.23
C PHE A 465 -7.91 -3.96 -33.47
N SER A 466 -8.62 -5.09 -33.44
CA SER A 466 -9.87 -5.31 -32.69
C SER A 466 -9.79 -6.61 -31.89
N LEU A 467 -10.59 -6.72 -30.82
CA LEU A 467 -10.62 -7.92 -29.95
C LEU A 467 -12.03 -8.48 -29.81
N ASN A 468 -12.19 -9.79 -29.95
CA ASN A 468 -13.42 -10.46 -29.60
C ASN A 468 -13.58 -10.58 -28.06
N ALA A 469 -14.75 -11.03 -27.60
CA ALA A 469 -15.06 -11.16 -26.18
C ALA A 469 -14.24 -12.23 -25.41
N ASP A 470 -13.43 -13.04 -26.09
CA ASP A 470 -12.53 -14.01 -25.45
C ASP A 470 -11.16 -13.42 -25.13
N ARG A 471 -10.95 -12.13 -25.41
CA ARG A 471 -9.76 -11.39 -24.99
C ARG A 471 -10.09 -10.14 -24.19
N MET A 472 -9.14 -9.76 -23.35
CA MET A 472 -9.10 -8.45 -22.70
C MET A 472 -7.79 -7.74 -23.02
N ILE A 473 -7.83 -6.41 -23.09
CA ILE A 473 -6.67 -5.54 -23.31
C ILE A 473 -6.29 -4.83 -22.01
N LEU A 474 -4.98 -4.76 -21.74
CA LEU A 474 -4.40 -3.95 -20.67
C LEU A 474 -4.02 -2.57 -21.23
N ILE A 475 -4.73 -1.53 -20.83
CA ILE A 475 -4.46 -0.15 -21.22
C ILE A 475 -3.69 0.54 -20.09
N PRO A 476 -2.42 0.93 -20.27
CA PRO A 476 -1.64 1.59 -19.22
C PRO A 476 -2.28 2.89 -18.76
N LYS A 477 -2.32 3.12 -17.44
CA LYS A 477 -2.76 4.39 -16.84
C LYS A 477 -1.66 5.47 -16.82
N GLN A 478 -0.42 5.09 -17.16
CA GLN A 478 0.76 5.96 -17.15
C GLN A 478 1.81 5.51 -18.17
N GLU A 479 2.70 6.42 -18.59
CA GLU A 479 3.64 6.22 -19.71
C GLU A 479 4.87 5.36 -19.37
N LYS A 480 5.21 5.17 -18.08
CA LYS A 480 6.47 4.51 -17.65
C LYS A 480 6.35 2.99 -17.47
N ILE A 481 5.59 2.33 -18.32
CA ILE A 481 5.33 0.89 -18.25
C ILE A 481 5.88 0.21 -19.51
N ASN A 482 6.86 -0.68 -19.33
CA ASN A 482 7.37 -1.50 -20.42
C ASN A 482 6.42 -2.69 -20.66
N ILE A 483 5.77 -2.76 -21.83
CA ILE A 483 4.78 -3.81 -22.14
C ILE A 483 5.38 -5.21 -22.19
N ASP A 484 6.64 -5.36 -22.64
CA ASP A 484 7.33 -6.65 -22.66
C ASP A 484 7.60 -7.17 -21.24
N TYR A 485 8.00 -6.27 -20.32
CA TYR A 485 8.17 -6.58 -18.91
C TYR A 485 6.88 -7.09 -18.28
N ILE A 486 5.77 -6.40 -18.57
CA ILE A 486 4.44 -6.78 -18.09
C ILE A 486 4.05 -8.15 -18.62
N ALA A 487 4.20 -8.38 -19.94
CA ALA A 487 3.86 -9.67 -20.53
C ALA A 487 4.69 -10.81 -19.91
N TYR A 488 5.98 -10.56 -19.68
CA TYR A 488 6.89 -11.54 -19.08
C TYR A 488 6.52 -11.90 -17.64
N ILE A 489 6.34 -10.90 -16.77
CA ILE A 489 6.05 -11.12 -15.35
C ILE A 489 4.63 -11.65 -15.12
N LEU A 490 3.67 -11.14 -15.89
CA LEU A 490 2.26 -11.37 -15.61
C LEU A 490 1.77 -12.73 -16.11
N GLU A 491 2.23 -13.21 -17.27
CA GLU A 491 1.72 -14.46 -17.85
C GLU A 491 1.84 -15.66 -16.90
N PRO A 492 2.99 -15.95 -16.28
CA PRO A 492 3.12 -17.08 -15.34
C PRO A 492 2.14 -16.96 -14.16
N LEU A 493 2.00 -15.76 -13.61
CA LEU A 493 1.12 -15.49 -12.46
C LEU A 493 -0.35 -15.71 -12.81
N LEU A 494 -0.80 -15.31 -14.00
CA LEU A 494 -2.16 -15.57 -14.45
C LEU A 494 -2.38 -17.05 -14.76
N ARG A 495 -1.41 -17.70 -15.41
CA ARG A 495 -1.48 -19.12 -15.78
C ARG A 495 -1.58 -20.05 -14.58
N GLN A 496 -1.02 -19.68 -13.43
CA GLN A 496 -1.19 -20.42 -12.17
C GLN A 496 -2.59 -20.30 -11.56
N GLN A 497 -3.37 -19.30 -11.97
CA GLN A 497 -4.68 -18.97 -11.38
C GLN A 497 -5.86 -19.32 -12.29
N VAL A 498 -5.61 -19.98 -13.44
CA VAL A 498 -6.67 -20.39 -14.37
C VAL A 498 -7.47 -21.57 -13.82
N LYS A 499 -8.75 -21.63 -14.17
CA LYS A 499 -9.64 -22.75 -13.86
C LYS A 499 -9.95 -23.53 -15.13
N GLY A 500 -9.99 -24.86 -15.04
CA GLY A 500 -10.39 -25.74 -16.15
C GLY A 500 -9.35 -26.78 -16.51
N ARG A 501 -9.53 -27.44 -17.66
CA ARG A 501 -8.62 -28.49 -18.13
C ARG A 501 -7.45 -27.87 -18.91
N SER A 502 -6.25 -28.02 -18.36
CA SER A 502 -5.00 -27.79 -19.08
C SER A 502 -4.69 -28.97 -20.00
N GLY A 503 -4.17 -28.72 -21.19
CA GLY A 503 -3.66 -29.73 -22.11
C GLY A 503 -2.16 -29.52 -22.35
N GLU A 504 -1.48 -30.51 -22.93
CA GLU A 504 -0.04 -30.37 -23.24
C GLU A 504 0.19 -29.25 -24.26
N ASN A 505 1.12 -28.34 -23.93
CA ASN A 505 1.59 -27.25 -24.80
C ASN A 505 0.45 -26.38 -25.39
N GLY A 506 -0.63 -26.16 -24.63
CA GLY A 506 -1.75 -25.30 -25.06
C GLY A 506 -2.70 -25.94 -26.08
N ARG A 507 -2.52 -27.20 -26.45
CA ARG A 507 -3.44 -27.94 -27.32
C ARG A 507 -4.57 -28.56 -26.48
N ASN A 508 -5.81 -28.49 -26.96
CA ASN A 508 -7.00 -28.99 -26.28
C ASN A 508 -7.21 -28.38 -24.86
N GLU A 509 -6.81 -27.13 -24.65
CA GLU A 509 -7.09 -26.40 -23.40
C GLU A 509 -8.53 -25.86 -23.36
N TYR A 510 -9.17 -26.03 -22.21
CA TYR A 510 -10.49 -25.48 -21.88
C TYR A 510 -10.41 -24.78 -20.53
N THR A 511 -9.66 -23.69 -20.50
CA THR A 511 -9.39 -22.91 -19.30
C THR A 511 -10.10 -21.55 -19.33
N LYS A 512 -10.33 -20.97 -18.17
CA LYS A 512 -10.96 -19.67 -17.98
C LYS A 512 -10.29 -18.88 -16.84
N ILE A 513 -10.25 -17.57 -16.98
CA ILE A 513 -9.83 -16.65 -15.92
C ILE A 513 -10.83 -15.50 -15.78
N GLU A 514 -11.13 -15.13 -14.54
CA GLU A 514 -12.12 -14.08 -14.23
C GLU A 514 -11.46 -12.70 -14.19
N ARG A 515 -12.24 -11.66 -14.50
CA ARG A 515 -11.78 -10.26 -14.53
C ARG A 515 -11.15 -9.83 -13.21
N ASN A 516 -11.80 -10.15 -12.09
CA ASN A 516 -11.33 -9.72 -10.77
C ASN A 516 -9.99 -10.37 -10.42
N ILE A 517 -9.79 -11.64 -10.77
CA ILE A 517 -8.51 -12.33 -10.59
C ILE A 517 -7.38 -11.62 -11.35
N ILE A 518 -7.62 -11.18 -12.58
CA ILE A 518 -6.63 -10.40 -13.35
C ILE A 518 -6.33 -9.07 -12.62
N LEU A 519 -7.36 -8.32 -12.25
CA LEU A 519 -7.21 -7.00 -11.61
C LEU A 519 -6.53 -7.06 -10.23
N ASP A 520 -6.81 -8.10 -9.46
CA ASP A 520 -6.27 -8.33 -8.11
C ASP A 520 -4.85 -8.92 -8.13
N THR A 521 -4.40 -9.45 -9.28
CA THR A 521 -3.04 -9.97 -9.43
C THR A 521 -2.03 -8.84 -9.22
N LYS A 522 -1.04 -9.10 -8.35
CA LYS A 522 0.04 -8.16 -8.05
C LYS A 522 1.28 -8.50 -8.86
N ILE A 523 1.95 -7.48 -9.36
CA ILE A 523 3.25 -7.62 -10.03
C ILE A 523 4.32 -6.79 -9.33
N PRO A 524 5.58 -7.24 -9.28
CA PRO A 524 6.69 -6.38 -8.90
C PRO A 524 6.81 -5.22 -9.89
N VAL A 525 6.93 -4.00 -9.39
CA VAL A 525 7.18 -2.81 -10.19
C VAL A 525 8.42 -2.12 -9.64
N PRO A 526 9.49 -1.97 -10.43
CA PRO A 526 10.72 -1.35 -9.96
C PRO A 526 10.59 0.18 -9.89
N PHE A 527 11.27 0.78 -8.91
CA PHE A 527 11.28 2.22 -8.68
C PHE A 527 12.70 2.75 -8.59
N ASN A 528 12.88 3.97 -9.11
CA ASN A 528 14.13 4.68 -9.02
C ASN A 528 14.25 5.46 -7.70
N ARG A 529 15.41 6.07 -7.46
CA ARG A 529 15.70 6.87 -6.25
C ARG A 529 14.78 8.07 -6.01
N PHE A 530 13.93 8.42 -6.98
CA PHE A 530 12.97 9.52 -6.88
C PHE A 530 11.52 9.02 -6.67
N GLY A 531 11.33 7.73 -6.39
CA GLY A 531 9.99 7.16 -6.20
C GLY A 531 9.16 7.13 -7.48
N LYS A 532 9.80 7.18 -8.66
CA LYS A 532 9.12 6.99 -9.96
C LYS A 532 9.42 5.59 -10.49
N ILE A 533 8.48 5.01 -11.23
CA ILE A 533 8.69 3.72 -11.89
C ILE A 533 9.96 3.77 -12.76
N ASP A 534 10.81 2.77 -12.59
CA ASP A 534 12.09 2.64 -13.27
C ASP A 534 11.94 1.84 -14.55
N LEU A 535 11.97 2.53 -15.69
CA LEU A 535 11.85 1.91 -17.00
C LEU A 535 13.14 1.18 -17.41
N GLU A 536 14.30 1.64 -16.94
CA GLU A 536 15.59 1.04 -17.32
C GLU A 536 15.77 -0.30 -16.63
N ILE A 537 15.33 -0.44 -15.37
CA ILE A 537 15.30 -1.74 -14.70
C ILE A 537 14.32 -2.71 -15.38
N GLN A 538 13.14 -2.25 -15.80
CA GLN A 538 12.21 -3.10 -16.54
C GLN A 538 12.84 -3.63 -17.85
N LYS A 539 13.55 -2.77 -18.59
CA LYS A 539 14.27 -3.16 -19.81
C LYS A 539 15.39 -4.17 -19.51
N ASP A 540 16.17 -3.95 -18.46
CA ASP A 540 17.25 -4.87 -18.05
C ASP A 540 16.72 -6.28 -17.74
N ILE A 541 15.61 -6.36 -16.99
CA ILE A 541 14.96 -7.64 -16.66
C ILE A 541 14.48 -8.35 -17.94
N VAL A 542 13.88 -7.59 -18.86
CA VAL A 542 13.42 -8.13 -20.15
C VAL A 542 14.60 -8.64 -20.99
N GLU A 543 15.68 -7.89 -21.08
CA GLU A 543 16.87 -8.25 -21.85
C GLU A 543 17.55 -9.52 -21.32
N LYS A 544 17.71 -9.64 -19.99
CA LYS A 544 18.23 -10.87 -19.34
C LYS A 544 17.42 -12.08 -19.77
N ASN A 545 16.09 -11.96 -19.77
CA ASN A 545 15.20 -13.06 -20.12
C ASN A 545 15.22 -13.42 -21.60
N TYR A 546 15.31 -12.43 -22.50
CA TYR A 546 15.49 -12.70 -23.93
C TYR A 546 16.77 -13.50 -24.19
N LYS A 547 17.89 -13.14 -23.54
CA LYS A 547 19.15 -13.90 -23.64
C LYS A 547 18.97 -15.35 -23.20
N ILE A 548 18.34 -15.58 -22.04
CA ILE A 548 18.07 -16.94 -21.52
C ILE A 548 17.18 -17.73 -22.48
N LYS A 549 16.11 -17.12 -23.00
CA LYS A 549 15.20 -17.78 -23.93
C LYS A 549 15.90 -18.15 -25.24
N ASN A 550 16.76 -17.28 -25.77
CA ASN A 550 17.55 -17.57 -26.96
C ASN A 550 18.50 -18.76 -26.72
N ILE A 551 19.20 -18.78 -25.59
CA ILE A 551 20.08 -19.90 -25.21
C ILE A 551 19.27 -21.20 -25.13
N LYS A 552 18.10 -21.19 -24.48
CA LYS A 552 17.23 -22.37 -24.38
C LYS A 552 16.77 -22.87 -25.76
N ASN A 553 16.42 -21.96 -26.67
CA ASN A 553 16.03 -22.32 -28.02
C ASN A 553 17.19 -22.97 -28.79
N ILE A 554 18.38 -22.36 -28.77
CA ILE A 554 19.58 -22.92 -29.42
C ILE A 554 19.90 -24.31 -28.86
N LEU A 555 19.88 -24.48 -27.53
CA LEU A 555 20.10 -25.78 -26.90
C LEU A 555 19.04 -26.81 -27.28
N GLY A 556 17.77 -26.39 -27.36
CA GLY A 556 16.67 -27.26 -27.81
C GLY A 556 16.86 -27.73 -29.25
N GLU A 557 17.25 -26.82 -30.15
CA GLU A 557 17.55 -27.15 -31.55
C GLU A 557 18.76 -28.10 -31.66
N GLU A 558 19.81 -27.90 -30.86
CA GLU A 558 20.96 -28.82 -30.82
C GLU A 558 20.59 -30.19 -30.26
N VAL A 559 19.75 -30.26 -29.21
CA VAL A 559 19.23 -31.52 -28.69
C VAL A 559 18.40 -32.24 -29.75
N GLU A 560 17.51 -31.54 -30.46
CA GLU A 560 16.72 -32.11 -31.55
C GLU A 560 17.59 -32.66 -32.69
N LYS A 561 18.75 -32.05 -32.98
CA LYS A 561 19.72 -32.56 -33.96
C LYS A 561 20.44 -33.83 -33.49
N LEU A 562 20.59 -34.03 -32.19
CA LEU A 562 21.28 -35.19 -31.61
C LEU A 562 20.36 -36.41 -31.40
N LEU A 563 19.04 -36.19 -31.25
CA LEU A 563 18.03 -37.26 -31.09
C LEU A 563 18.02 -38.35 -32.19
N PRO A 564 18.30 -38.08 -33.48
CA PRO A 564 18.31 -39.09 -34.53
C PRO A 564 19.62 -39.90 -34.63
N ILE A 565 20.64 -39.60 -33.81
CA ILE A 565 21.94 -40.27 -33.91
C ILE A 565 21.87 -41.62 -33.18
N GLU A 566 21.73 -42.71 -33.93
CA GLU A 566 21.94 -44.06 -33.39
C GLU A 566 23.44 -44.28 -33.14
N LEU A 567 23.82 -44.45 -31.87
CA LEU A 567 25.14 -44.95 -31.50
C LEU A 567 25.24 -46.42 -31.91
N LYS A 568 25.91 -46.69 -33.03
CA LYS A 568 26.34 -48.05 -33.37
C LYS A 568 27.54 -48.40 -32.49
N PHE A 569 27.32 -49.34 -31.57
CA PHE A 569 28.37 -50.00 -30.81
C PHE A 569 29.07 -51.08 -31.64
#